data_AF-A0A956AGH9-F1
#
_entry.id   AF-A0A956AGH9-F1
#
_cell.length_a   1.000
_cell.length_b   1.000
_cell.length_c   1.000
_cell.angle_alpha   90.00
_cell.angle_beta   90.00
_cell.angle_gamma   90.00
#
_symmetry.space_group_name_H-M   'P 1'
#
loop_
_entity.id
_entity.type
_entity.pdbx_description
1 polymer ?
#
loop_
_entity_poly.entity_id
_entity_poly.type
_entity_poly.pdbx_seq_one_letter_code
_entity_poly.pdbx_strand_id
1 'polypeptide(L)'
;ADLDGDGVVDFVVLGEGEAPEADPLVGRAYWRVHRGGGSGFAEAGDRWAIPYDLRRHMASSFATARHGLLDLDADGRLDFVAWQSGEAPEADPLLGSAYWSVYRNTGDGFAAASERWGLPFDLGDESGPGGLRHAVVGLDGPCPRLVVLRDGLAPDREPRLGRAFWHLW
;
A
#
# COMPACT_ATOMS: atom_id res chain seq x y z
N ALA A 1 -10.49 6.74 -6.98
CA ALA A 1 -10.64 5.51 -6.18
C ALA A 1 -11.56 5.87 -5.02
N ASP A 2 -12.28 4.94 -4.44
CA ASP A 2 -12.97 5.18 -3.17
C ASP A 2 -11.91 5.10 -2.06
N LEU A 3 -11.46 6.25 -1.54
CA LEU A 3 -10.40 6.31 -0.54
C LEU A 3 -10.95 6.30 0.88
N ASP A 4 -12.14 6.86 1.10
CA ASP A 4 -12.74 6.94 2.43
C ASP A 4 -13.76 5.84 2.72
N GLY A 5 -14.00 4.95 1.77
CA GLY A 5 -14.82 3.75 1.94
C GLY A 5 -16.32 4.03 1.99
N ASP A 6 -16.76 5.19 1.48
CA ASP A 6 -18.17 5.57 1.47
C ASP A 6 -18.97 4.89 0.32
N GLY A 7 -18.30 4.13 -0.53
CA GLY A 7 -18.86 3.45 -1.69
C GLY A 7 -18.94 4.33 -2.94
N VAL A 8 -18.37 5.54 -2.90
CA VAL A 8 -18.36 6.51 -3.99
C VAL A 8 -16.91 6.79 -4.42
N VAL A 9 -16.71 7.02 -5.72
CA VAL A 9 -15.37 7.32 -6.22
C VAL A 9 -14.95 8.74 -5.86
N ASP A 10 -13.71 8.89 -5.37
CA ASP A 10 -13.07 10.18 -5.13
C ASP A 10 -12.21 10.64 -6.31
N PHE A 11 -12.11 11.97 -6.45
CA PHE A 11 -11.18 12.62 -7.35
C PHE A 11 -9.94 13.08 -6.59
N VAL A 12 -8.76 12.68 -7.06
CA VAL A 12 -7.51 12.89 -6.33
C VAL A 12 -6.49 13.58 -7.21
N VAL A 13 -5.88 14.63 -6.68
CA VAL A 13 -4.85 15.41 -7.35
C VAL A 13 -3.58 15.39 -6.52
N LEU A 14 -2.43 15.17 -7.17
CA LEU A 14 -1.14 15.34 -6.52
C LEU A 14 -0.91 16.83 -6.22
N GLY A 15 -0.82 17.17 -4.94
CA GLY A 15 -0.45 18.50 -4.45
C GLY A 15 0.99 18.56 -3.95
N GLU A 16 1.58 19.75 -3.96
CA GLU A 16 2.93 20.03 -3.46
C GLU A 16 2.87 21.11 -2.35
N GLY A 17 3.77 21.02 -1.36
CA GLY A 17 3.88 21.95 -0.22
C GLY A 17 4.09 21.24 1.12
N GLU A 18 4.15 22.01 2.22
CA GLU A 18 4.15 21.44 3.57
C GLU A 18 2.80 20.74 3.85
N ALA A 19 2.87 19.44 4.14
CA ALA A 19 1.73 18.69 4.65
C ALA A 19 1.43 19.14 6.11
N PRO A 20 0.15 19.14 6.55
CA PRO A 20 -0.23 19.66 7.86
C PRO A 20 0.38 18.91 9.06
N GLU A 21 0.85 17.68 8.85
CA GLU A 21 1.52 16.84 9.85
C GLU A 21 2.86 16.36 9.29
N ALA A 22 3.88 17.19 9.43
CA ALA A 22 5.23 16.88 8.96
C ALA A 22 5.95 15.97 9.96
N ASP A 23 6.03 14.67 9.66
CA ASP A 23 7.18 13.85 10.09
C ASP A 23 8.40 14.33 9.28
N PRO A 24 9.60 14.50 9.85
CA PRO A 24 10.80 14.88 9.08
C PRO A 24 11.16 13.94 7.90
N LEU A 25 10.57 12.74 7.80
CA LEU A 25 10.66 11.82 6.65
C LEU A 25 9.48 11.91 5.66
N VAL A 26 8.47 12.73 5.95
CA VAL A 26 7.22 12.94 5.21
C VAL A 26 7.03 14.44 4.98
N GLY A 27 7.03 14.95 3.74
CA GLY A 27 6.57 16.34 3.60
C GLY A 27 7.05 17.15 2.42
N ARG A 28 6.72 16.71 1.21
CA ARG A 28 6.63 17.66 0.07
C ARG A 28 5.41 17.43 -0.81
N ALA A 29 4.87 16.22 -0.81
CA ALA A 29 3.73 15.84 -1.60
C ALA A 29 2.59 15.34 -0.70
N TYR A 30 1.38 15.69 -1.09
CA TYR A 30 0.15 15.20 -0.49
C TYR A 30 -0.85 14.90 -1.60
N TRP A 31 -1.81 14.03 -1.32
CA TRP A 31 -2.99 13.89 -2.16
C TRP A 31 -4.04 14.88 -1.72
N ARG A 32 -4.54 15.68 -2.65
CA ARG A 32 -5.76 16.45 -2.44
C ARG A 32 -6.93 15.59 -2.84
N VAL A 33 -7.72 15.17 -1.86
CA VAL A 33 -8.85 14.26 -2.04
C VAL A 33 -10.14 15.07 -2.07
N HIS A 34 -10.81 15.07 -3.22
CA HIS A 34 -12.12 15.65 -3.43
C HIS A 34 -13.15 14.53 -3.37
N ARG A 35 -13.89 14.48 -2.26
CA ARG A 35 -14.87 13.42 -2.00
C ARG A 35 -15.94 13.34 -3.08
N GLY A 36 -16.30 12.12 -3.45
CA GLY A 36 -17.42 11.84 -4.34
C GLY A 36 -18.78 12.15 -3.72
N GLY A 37 -19.82 12.25 -4.55
CA GLY A 37 -21.18 12.44 -4.08
C GLY A 37 -22.22 12.44 -5.19
N GLY A 38 -23.50 12.52 -4.81
CA GLY A 38 -24.63 12.44 -5.75
C GLY A 38 -24.70 13.55 -6.81
N SER A 39 -23.95 14.63 -6.63
CA SER A 39 -23.87 15.77 -7.57
C SER A 39 -22.48 15.97 -8.19
N GLY A 40 -21.56 15.01 -8.02
CA GLY A 40 -20.16 15.10 -8.46
C GLY A 40 -19.18 15.20 -7.29
N PHE A 41 -18.00 15.79 -7.53
CA PHE A 41 -16.94 15.90 -6.52
C PHE A 41 -17.05 17.18 -5.69
N ALA A 42 -16.66 17.11 -4.41
CA ALA A 42 -16.57 18.27 -3.54
C ALA A 42 -15.58 19.32 -4.08
N GLU A 43 -15.96 20.60 -4.02
CA GLU A 43 -15.08 21.70 -4.47
C GLU A 43 -13.85 21.85 -3.56
N ALA A 44 -14.07 21.77 -2.24
CA ALA A 44 -13.00 21.67 -1.28
C ALA A 44 -12.43 20.24 -1.27
N GLY A 45 -11.11 20.14 -1.23
CA GLY A 45 -10.42 18.85 -1.11
C GLY A 45 -9.49 18.84 0.08
N ASP A 46 -9.51 17.73 0.81
CA ASP A 46 -8.69 17.51 2.01
C ASP A 46 -7.27 17.11 1.63
N ARG A 47 -6.31 17.45 2.48
CA ARG A 47 -4.89 17.14 2.23
C ARG A 47 -4.50 15.88 2.98
N TRP A 48 -4.31 14.80 2.25
CA TRP A 48 -3.83 13.53 2.78
C TRP A 48 -2.32 13.46 2.57
N ALA A 49 -1.56 13.47 3.66
CA ALA A 49 -0.12 13.31 3.60
C ALA A 49 0.23 11.94 2.97
N ILE A 50 1.23 11.91 2.09
CA ILE A 50 1.80 10.64 1.62
C ILE A 50 2.83 10.22 2.67
N PRO A 51 2.60 9.15 3.45
CA PRO A 51 3.38 8.86 4.65
C PRO A 51 4.74 8.19 4.34
N TYR A 52 5.19 8.32 3.09
CA TYR A 52 6.39 7.68 2.56
C TYR A 52 7.06 8.59 1.52
N ASP A 53 8.39 8.64 1.51
CA ASP A 53 9.15 9.47 0.58
C ASP A 53 9.12 8.89 -0.84
N LEU A 54 8.10 9.28 -1.60
CA LEU A 54 7.95 8.94 -3.00
C LEU A 54 8.57 10.01 -3.90
N ARG A 55 9.27 9.56 -4.94
CA ARG A 55 9.58 10.42 -6.09
C ARG A 55 8.28 10.92 -6.71
N ARG A 56 8.27 12.18 -7.14
CA ARG A 56 7.09 12.88 -7.69
C ARG A 56 6.25 12.08 -8.70
N HIS A 57 6.91 11.47 -9.69
CA HIS A 57 6.21 10.72 -10.74
C HIS A 57 5.56 9.43 -10.22
N MET A 58 6.03 8.91 -9.09
CA MET A 58 5.43 7.76 -8.41
C MET A 58 4.24 8.21 -7.57
N ALA A 59 4.37 9.34 -6.87
CA ALA A 59 3.31 9.91 -6.04
C ALA A 59 2.03 10.27 -6.82
N SER A 60 2.11 10.46 -8.15
CA SER A 60 0.94 10.63 -9.02
C SER A 60 0.21 9.33 -9.39
N SER A 61 0.73 8.17 -8.98
CA SER A 61 0.10 6.86 -9.21
C SER A 61 -0.41 6.27 -7.89
N PHE A 62 -1.51 5.52 -7.94
CA PHE A 62 -2.00 4.75 -6.78
C PHE A 62 -1.35 3.38 -6.64
N ALA A 63 -0.66 2.91 -7.67
CA ALA A 63 0.10 1.67 -7.61
C ALA A 63 1.35 1.77 -8.48
N THR A 64 2.47 1.31 -7.94
CA THR A 64 3.75 1.16 -8.61
C THR A 64 4.44 -0.09 -8.08
N ALA A 65 5.64 -0.35 -8.59
CA ALA A 65 6.52 -1.34 -8.01
C ALA A 65 7.00 -0.97 -6.58
N ARG A 66 6.83 0.28 -6.09
CA ARG A 66 7.24 0.65 -4.72
C ARG A 66 6.10 0.89 -3.75
N HIS A 67 4.89 1.15 -4.22
CA HIS A 67 3.76 1.39 -3.34
C HIS A 67 2.44 1.01 -3.99
N GLY A 68 1.39 0.94 -3.19
CA GLY A 68 0.05 0.63 -3.64
C GLY A 68 -1.00 1.05 -2.64
N LEU A 69 -2.25 1.02 -3.09
CA LEU A 69 -3.43 1.16 -2.26
C LEU A 69 -4.20 -0.15 -2.23
N LEU A 70 -4.46 -0.66 -1.03
CA LEU A 70 -5.15 -1.93 -0.81
C LEU A 70 -5.97 -1.82 0.47
N ASP A 71 -7.21 -2.31 0.46
CA ASP A 71 -7.97 -2.51 1.69
C ASP A 71 -7.46 -3.80 2.37
N LEU A 72 -6.69 -3.66 3.46
CA LEU A 72 -6.00 -4.78 4.10
C LEU A 72 -6.73 -5.36 5.30
N ASP A 73 -7.66 -4.63 5.91
CA ASP A 73 -8.50 -5.08 7.04
C ASP A 73 -9.98 -5.21 6.69
N ALA A 74 -10.36 -4.92 5.45
CA ALA A 74 -11.73 -5.01 4.94
C ALA A 74 -12.69 -4.01 5.57
N ASP A 75 -12.18 -2.86 6.01
CA ASP A 75 -13.01 -1.77 6.54
C ASP A 75 -13.65 -0.92 5.42
N GLY A 76 -13.34 -1.21 4.16
CA GLY A 76 -13.80 -0.51 2.97
C GLY A 76 -12.90 0.64 2.56
N ARG A 77 -11.89 0.99 3.35
CA ARG A 77 -10.95 2.08 3.09
C ARG A 77 -9.65 1.52 2.54
N LEU A 78 -9.08 2.21 1.56
CA LEU A 78 -7.81 1.79 1.00
C LEU A 78 -6.66 2.22 1.91
N ASP A 79 -5.85 1.27 2.39
CA ASP A 79 -4.61 1.51 3.12
C ASP A 79 -3.44 1.81 2.16
N PHE A 80 -2.46 2.58 2.63
CA PHE A 80 -1.24 2.85 1.87
C PHE A 80 -0.16 1.82 2.21
N VAL A 81 0.38 1.17 1.18
CA VAL A 81 1.37 0.10 1.32
C VAL A 81 2.63 0.51 0.57
N ALA A 82 3.78 0.54 1.25
CA ALA A 82 5.08 0.79 0.63
C ALA A 82 6.00 -0.43 0.76
N TRP A 83 6.64 -0.82 -0.33
CA TRP A 83 7.68 -1.84 -0.33
C TRP A 83 8.97 -1.30 0.29
N GLN A 84 9.59 -2.14 1.11
CA GLN A 84 10.86 -1.87 1.77
C GLN A 84 11.77 -3.10 1.74
N SER A 85 13.08 -2.86 1.71
CA SER A 85 14.12 -3.87 1.92
C SER A 85 14.98 -3.51 3.14
N GLY A 86 15.41 -4.52 3.90
CA GLY A 86 16.20 -4.41 5.13
C GLY A 86 15.91 -5.54 6.13
N GLU A 87 16.76 -5.74 7.14
CA GLU A 87 16.62 -6.85 8.10
C GLU A 87 15.22 -6.87 8.76
N ALA A 88 14.50 -7.99 8.61
CA ALA A 88 13.27 -8.28 9.33
C ALA A 88 13.51 -8.15 10.85
N PRO A 89 12.50 -7.78 11.67
CA PRO A 89 12.68 -7.67 13.12
C PRO A 89 13.13 -8.99 13.77
N GLU A 90 12.81 -10.12 13.12
CA GLU A 90 13.28 -11.44 13.48
C GLU A 90 13.83 -12.13 12.23
N ALA A 91 15.03 -12.70 12.35
CA ALA A 91 15.66 -13.48 11.31
C ALA A 91 14.98 -14.85 11.18
N ASP A 92 13.78 -14.90 10.60
CA ASP A 92 13.21 -16.14 10.09
C ASP A 92 13.83 -16.43 8.72
N PRO A 93 14.60 -17.51 8.54
CA PRO A 93 15.21 -17.87 7.26
C PRO A 93 14.20 -18.17 6.14
N LEU A 94 12.91 -18.30 6.46
CA LEU A 94 11.82 -18.42 5.48
C LEU A 94 11.24 -17.05 5.08
N LEU A 95 11.34 -16.03 5.93
CA LEU A 95 10.90 -14.66 5.63
C LEU A 95 12.04 -13.92 4.91
N GLY A 96 11.74 -13.29 3.78
CA GLY A 96 12.75 -12.47 3.10
C GLY A 96 13.15 -11.27 3.96
N SER A 97 14.28 -10.64 3.66
CA SER A 97 14.64 -9.31 4.21
C SER A 97 13.79 -8.18 3.60
N ALA A 98 12.59 -8.48 3.10
CA ALA A 98 11.72 -7.52 2.44
C ALA A 98 10.37 -7.52 3.17
N TYR A 99 9.78 -6.34 3.26
CA TYR A 99 8.55 -6.13 4.00
C TYR A 99 7.73 -5.01 3.35
N TRP A 100 6.47 -4.95 3.72
CA TRP A 100 5.65 -3.79 3.48
C TRP A 100 5.55 -2.94 4.74
N SER A 101 5.74 -1.64 4.57
CA SER A 101 5.25 -0.64 5.52
C SER A 101 3.79 -0.37 5.17
N VAL A 102 2.90 -0.72 6.08
CA VAL A 102 1.45 -0.54 5.94
C VAL A 102 1.03 0.65 6.79
N TYR A 103 0.45 1.66 6.16
CA TYR A 103 -0.06 2.86 6.80
C TYR A 103 -1.59 2.85 6.69
N ARG A 104 -2.24 2.62 7.84
CA ARG A 104 -3.69 2.46 7.92
C ARG A 104 -4.43 3.72 7.52
N ASN A 105 -5.52 3.56 6.79
CA ASN A 105 -6.44 4.64 6.53
C ASN A 105 -7.31 4.91 7.76
N THR A 106 -7.35 6.16 8.20
CA THR A 106 -8.12 6.59 9.38
C THR A 106 -9.46 7.21 9.01
N GLY A 107 -9.73 7.35 7.71
CA GLY A 107 -10.89 8.02 7.12
C GLY A 107 -10.68 9.48 6.72
N ASP A 108 -9.68 10.13 7.32
CA ASP A 108 -9.26 11.49 6.97
C ASP A 108 -7.81 11.56 6.47
N GLY A 109 -7.19 10.40 6.24
CA GLY A 109 -5.80 10.28 5.82
C GLY A 109 -5.16 8.97 6.28
N PHE A 110 -3.87 8.80 5.98
CA PHE A 110 -3.08 7.66 6.43
C PHE A 110 -2.46 7.94 7.80
N ALA A 111 -2.36 6.91 8.64
CA ALA A 111 -1.59 6.96 9.88
C ALA A 111 -0.13 7.34 9.60
N ALA A 112 0.48 8.13 10.49
CA ALA A 112 1.88 8.53 10.33
C ALA A 112 2.87 7.38 10.59
N ALA A 113 2.53 6.49 11.53
CA ALA A 113 3.33 5.30 11.82
C ALA A 113 2.88 4.13 10.93
N SER A 114 3.84 3.36 10.39
CA SER A 114 3.53 2.12 9.67
C SER A 114 3.61 0.90 10.58
N GLU A 115 2.76 -0.08 10.26
CA GLU A 115 2.95 -1.45 10.66
C GLU A 115 3.91 -2.14 9.68
N ARG A 116 4.76 -3.03 10.19
CA ARG A 116 5.71 -3.78 9.36
C ARG A 116 5.19 -5.17 9.08
N TRP A 117 4.94 -5.44 7.80
CA TRP A 117 4.42 -6.72 7.31
C TRP A 117 5.53 -7.45 6.53
N GLY A 118 6.19 -8.45 7.14
CA GLY A 118 7.28 -9.25 6.53
C GLY A 118 6.86 -10.23 5.42
N LEU A 119 7.42 -10.10 4.21
CA LEU A 119 6.98 -10.89 3.06
C LEU A 119 7.38 -12.38 3.21
N PRO A 120 6.53 -13.31 2.77
CA PRO A 120 6.74 -14.75 2.95
C PRO A 120 7.95 -15.31 2.20
N PHE A 121 8.56 -14.51 1.31
CA PHE A 121 9.82 -14.76 0.65
C PHE A 121 10.29 -13.50 -0.07
N ASP A 122 11.54 -13.49 -0.51
CA ASP A 122 12.09 -12.39 -1.30
C ASP A 122 11.47 -12.36 -2.71
N LEU A 123 10.64 -11.33 -2.95
CA LEU A 123 10.03 -11.01 -4.23
C LEU A 123 10.98 -10.22 -5.17
N GLY A 124 12.15 -9.84 -4.64
CA GLY A 124 13.12 -8.96 -5.27
C GLY A 124 12.80 -7.48 -5.01
N ASP A 125 13.67 -6.62 -5.56
CA ASP A 125 13.50 -5.17 -5.45
C ASP A 125 12.17 -4.71 -6.06
N GLU A 126 11.57 -3.70 -5.44
CA GLU A 126 10.34 -3.05 -5.91
C GLU A 126 9.17 -4.04 -6.05
N SER A 127 8.85 -4.69 -4.93
CA SER A 127 7.72 -5.61 -4.82
C SER A 127 6.51 -5.00 -4.10
N GLY A 128 6.17 -3.77 -4.47
CA GLY A 128 4.91 -3.12 -4.09
C GLY A 128 3.72 -3.68 -4.87
N PRO A 129 2.48 -3.42 -4.43
CA PRO A 129 1.27 -4.01 -5.00
C PRO A 129 1.05 -3.79 -6.51
N GLY A 130 1.67 -2.78 -7.12
CA GLY A 130 1.62 -2.54 -8.57
C GLY A 130 2.76 -3.20 -9.36
N GLY A 131 3.54 -4.08 -8.73
CA GLY A 131 4.67 -4.78 -9.35
C GLY A 131 4.24 -5.89 -10.33
N LEU A 132 5.15 -6.26 -11.25
CA LEU A 132 4.86 -7.24 -12.30
C LEU A 132 5.01 -8.72 -11.88
N ARG A 133 5.41 -8.97 -10.62
CA ARG A 133 5.90 -10.30 -10.18
C ARG A 133 4.99 -11.02 -9.19
N HIS A 134 3.95 -10.35 -8.71
CA HIS A 134 3.02 -10.86 -7.72
C HIS A 134 1.70 -10.11 -7.82
N ALA A 135 0.64 -10.66 -7.24
CA ALA A 135 -0.65 -9.99 -7.12
C ALA A 135 -1.17 -10.12 -5.69
N VAL A 136 -1.88 -9.10 -5.21
CA VAL A 136 -2.65 -9.21 -3.97
C VAL A 136 -4.09 -9.41 -4.36
N VAL A 137 -4.70 -10.50 -3.86
CA VAL A 137 -6.04 -10.89 -4.25
C VAL A 137 -6.83 -11.32 -3.03
N GLY A 138 -8.02 -10.76 -2.85
CA GLY A 138 -9.03 -11.29 -1.93
C GLY A 138 -9.58 -12.59 -2.50
N LEU A 139 -9.04 -13.73 -2.08
CA LEU A 139 -9.47 -15.03 -2.62
C LEU A 139 -10.67 -15.62 -1.90
N ASP A 140 -10.81 -15.42 -0.58
CA ASP A 140 -11.97 -15.86 0.22
C ASP A 140 -11.92 -15.18 1.60
N GLY A 141 -12.86 -14.28 1.89
CA GLY A 141 -12.98 -13.57 3.18
C GLY A 141 -12.74 -12.06 3.08
N PRO A 142 -12.98 -11.32 4.19
CA PRO A 142 -12.82 -9.87 4.22
C PRO A 142 -11.38 -9.42 3.89
N CYS A 143 -10.37 -10.08 4.47
CA CYS A 143 -8.98 -9.65 4.32
C CYS A 143 -8.31 -10.20 3.05
N PRO A 144 -7.47 -9.40 2.35
CA PRO A 144 -6.76 -9.84 1.18
C PRO A 144 -5.70 -10.89 1.51
N ARG A 145 -5.42 -11.75 0.52
CA ARG A 145 -4.33 -12.74 0.56
C ARG A 145 -3.28 -12.39 -0.49
N LEU A 146 -2.01 -12.59 -0.15
CA LEU A 146 -0.92 -12.43 -1.12
C LEU A 146 -0.83 -13.68 -2.00
N VAL A 147 -0.95 -13.50 -3.32
CA VAL A 147 -0.79 -14.57 -4.31
C VAL A 147 0.39 -14.24 -5.19
N VAL A 148 1.43 -15.06 -5.14
CA VAL A 148 2.62 -14.80 -5.93
C VAL A 148 2.58 -15.61 -7.22
N LEU A 149 2.42 -14.91 -8.34
CA LEU A 149 2.51 -15.46 -9.69
C LEU A 149 3.93 -15.22 -10.19
N ARG A 150 4.87 -16.11 -9.86
CA ARG A 150 6.24 -16.00 -10.38
C ARG A 150 6.40 -16.91 -11.58
N ASP A 151 6.68 -16.33 -12.74
CA ASP A 151 7.29 -17.04 -13.86
C ASP A 151 8.82 -16.97 -13.69
N GLY A 152 9.52 -18.10 -13.78
CA GLY A 152 10.99 -18.15 -13.70
C GLY A 152 11.61 -18.59 -12.37
N LEU A 153 10.97 -19.47 -11.60
CA LEU A 153 11.78 -20.44 -10.83
C LEU A 153 12.55 -21.26 -11.86
N ALA A 154 13.86 -21.47 -11.64
CA ALA A 154 14.65 -22.43 -12.42
C ALA A 154 13.84 -23.72 -12.65
N PRO A 155 13.98 -24.40 -13.80
CA PRO A 155 13.03 -25.41 -14.30
C PRO A 155 12.70 -26.59 -13.35
N ASP A 156 13.37 -26.68 -12.20
CA ASP A 156 13.28 -27.76 -11.23
C ASP A 156 12.63 -27.36 -9.89
N ARG A 157 12.05 -26.15 -9.75
CA ARG A 157 11.40 -25.73 -8.49
C ARG A 157 9.90 -25.49 -8.70
N GLU A 158 9.08 -26.27 -7.98
CA GLU A 158 7.63 -26.11 -7.92
C GLU A 158 7.20 -24.67 -7.58
N PRO A 159 6.10 -24.17 -8.16
CA PRO A 159 5.52 -22.89 -7.78
C PRO A 159 5.24 -22.88 -6.27
N ARG A 160 5.93 -21.98 -5.55
CA ARG A 160 5.72 -21.82 -4.10
C ARG A 160 4.48 -20.96 -3.89
N LEU A 161 3.34 -21.61 -3.66
CA LEU A 161 2.19 -20.96 -3.06
C LEU A 161 2.52 -20.67 -1.59
N GLY A 162 3.07 -19.49 -1.32
CA GLY A 162 3.21 -18.99 0.04
C GLY A 162 1.84 -18.56 0.57
N ARG A 163 1.39 -19.16 1.67
CA ARG A 163 0.30 -18.59 2.46
C ARG A 163 0.92 -17.66 3.49
N ALA A 164 0.86 -16.35 3.25
CA ALA A 164 1.09 -15.38 4.32
C ALA A 164 -0.21 -15.24 5.11
N PHE A 165 -0.16 -15.56 6.41
CA PHE A 165 -1.23 -15.23 7.35
C PHE A 165 -0.76 -14.00 8.13
N TRP A 166 -1.38 -12.86 7.88
CA TRP A 166 -1.25 -11.71 8.76
C TRP A 166 -2.29 -11.88 9.86
N HIS A 167 -1.86 -12.33 11.04
CA HIS A 167 -2.70 -12.28 12.22
C HIS A 167 -2.57 -10.87 12.81
N LEU A 168 -3.57 -10.04 12.52
CA LEU A 168 -3.81 -8.81 13.29
C LEU A 168 -4.56 -9.23 14.56
N TRP A 169 -4.01 -8.86 15.71
CA TRP A 169 -4.56 -9.16 17.03
C TRP A 169 -5.64 -8.15 17.42
#